data_AF-A0A1E3Y3P1-F1
#
_entry.id   AF-A0A1E3Y3P1-F1
#
_cell.length_a   1.000
_cell.length_b   1.000
_cell.length_c   1.000
_cell.angle_alpha   90.00
_cell.angle_beta   90.00
_cell.angle_gamma   90.00
#
_symmetry.space_group_name_H-M   'P 1'
#
loop_
_entity.id
_entity.type
_entity.pdbx_description
1 polymer ?
#
loop_
_entity_poly.entity_id
_entity_poly.type
_entity_poly.pdbx_seq_one_letter_code
_entity_poly.pdbx_strand_id
1 'polypeptide(L)'
;MDVSELRKRIVRAVDDARKDAAARRVLIDQSVKAYDLFLADIAVPMLKQAASIVNAGGGTFVVNTPADTVRLSAQHAAETYLEIALDRSGIEPEVVGRVSLARGRQGVIVDERPIAQGRPVAQLTEDDLAAYLVTAVPKLVVKI
;
A
#
# COMPACT_ATOMS: atom_id res chain seq x y z
N MET A 1 -27.88 -20.54 -26.16
CA MET A 1 -26.70 -21.19 -25.54
C MET A 1 -27.18 -22.43 -24.83
N ASP A 2 -26.67 -23.60 -25.18
CA ASP A 2 -27.03 -24.87 -24.52
C ASP A 2 -26.06 -25.21 -23.37
N VAL A 3 -26.41 -26.24 -22.58
CA VAL A 3 -25.61 -26.69 -21.43
C VAL A 3 -24.22 -27.20 -21.84
N SER A 4 -24.09 -27.81 -23.02
CA SER A 4 -22.81 -28.29 -23.58
C SER A 4 -21.91 -27.14 -24.03
N GLU A 5 -22.47 -26.08 -24.60
CA GLU A 5 -21.78 -24.86 -24.98
C GLU A 5 -21.28 -24.09 -23.74
N LEU A 6 -22.15 -23.97 -22.72
CA LEU A 6 -21.77 -23.40 -21.42
C LEU A 6 -20.66 -24.21 -20.75
N ARG A 7 -20.77 -25.54 -20.75
CA ARG A 7 -19.75 -26.44 -20.19
C ARG A 7 -18.40 -26.26 -20.89
N LYS A 8 -18.38 -26.21 -22.23
CA LYS A 8 -17.15 -25.98 -23.01
C LYS A 8 -16.51 -24.63 -22.67
N ARG A 9 -17.32 -23.57 -22.56
CA ARG A 9 -16.84 -22.22 -22.16
C ARG A 9 -16.27 -22.20 -20.75
N ILE A 10 -16.94 -22.84 -19.78
CA ILE A 10 -16.46 -22.91 -18.38
C ILE A 10 -15.15 -23.70 -18.30
N VAL A 11 -15.07 -24.87 -18.93
CA VAL A 11 -13.84 -25.68 -18.90
C VAL A 11 -12.65 -24.91 -19.48
N ARG A 12 -12.86 -24.23 -20.61
CA ARG A 12 -11.82 -23.36 -21.20
C ARG A 12 -11.41 -22.22 -20.25
N ALA A 13 -12.38 -21.54 -19.64
CA ALA A 13 -12.10 -20.48 -18.68
C ALA A 13 -11.34 -20.98 -17.44
N VAL A 14 -11.60 -22.21 -16.99
CA VAL A 14 -10.85 -22.84 -15.90
C VAL A 14 -9.42 -23.17 -16.32
N ASP A 15 -9.22 -23.69 -17.52
CA ASP A 15 -7.87 -23.98 -18.05
C ASP A 15 -7.05 -22.70 -18.23
N ASP A 16 -7.68 -21.63 -18.73
CA ASP A 16 -7.06 -20.31 -18.86
C ASP A 16 -6.71 -19.75 -17.46
N ALA A 17 -7.66 -19.80 -16.49
CA ALA A 17 -7.42 -19.37 -15.12
C ALA A 17 -6.28 -20.14 -14.42
N ARG A 18 -6.08 -21.44 -14.75
CA ARG A 18 -4.96 -22.23 -14.23
C ARG A 18 -3.60 -21.74 -14.76
N LYS A 19 -3.52 -21.36 -16.03
CA LYS A 19 -2.30 -20.80 -16.62
C LYS A 19 -2.01 -19.42 -16.04
N ASP A 20 -3.03 -18.59 -15.91
CA ASP A 20 -2.91 -17.26 -15.32
C ASP A 20 -2.45 -17.32 -13.85
N ALA A 21 -2.91 -18.32 -13.10
CA ALA A 21 -2.49 -18.52 -11.71
C ALA A 21 -0.98 -18.80 -11.58
N ALA A 22 -0.37 -19.54 -12.52
CA ALA A 22 1.07 -19.78 -12.52
C ALA A 22 1.86 -18.51 -12.84
N ALA A 23 1.44 -17.77 -13.86
CA ALA A 23 2.05 -16.48 -14.22
C ALA A 23 1.94 -15.46 -13.07
N ARG A 24 0.78 -15.41 -12.40
CA ARG A 24 0.53 -14.52 -11.26
C ARG A 24 1.45 -14.80 -10.07
N ARG A 25 1.77 -16.07 -9.79
CA ARG A 25 2.72 -16.41 -8.72
C ARG A 25 4.11 -15.83 -8.98
N VAL A 26 4.61 -15.96 -10.20
CA VAL A 26 5.90 -15.38 -10.60
C VAL A 26 5.89 -13.86 -10.44
N LEU A 27 4.81 -13.21 -10.87
CA LEU A 27 4.64 -11.76 -10.72
C LEU A 27 4.63 -11.33 -9.24
N ILE A 28 3.88 -12.04 -8.39
CA ILE A 28 3.84 -11.77 -6.95
C ILE A 28 5.23 -11.90 -6.33
N ASP A 29 5.96 -12.98 -6.62
CA ASP A 29 7.29 -13.21 -6.06
C ASP A 29 8.29 -12.12 -6.49
N GLN A 30 8.20 -11.66 -7.74
CA GLN A 30 8.99 -10.54 -8.25
C GLN A 30 8.63 -9.23 -7.54
N SER A 31 7.33 -8.94 -7.40
CA SER A 31 6.86 -7.73 -6.72
C SER A 31 7.21 -7.71 -5.24
N VAL A 32 7.20 -8.86 -4.55
CA VAL A 32 7.63 -8.95 -3.14
C VAL A 32 9.10 -8.55 -3.02
N LYS A 33 9.99 -9.10 -3.87
CA LYS A 33 11.41 -8.74 -3.85
C LYS A 33 11.65 -7.27 -4.18
N ALA A 34 10.94 -6.75 -5.19
CA ALA A 34 11.01 -5.34 -5.55
C ALA A 34 10.52 -4.43 -4.41
N TYR A 35 9.47 -4.87 -3.71
CA TYR A 35 8.90 -4.16 -2.58
C TYR A 35 9.83 -4.14 -1.37
N ASP A 36 10.55 -5.23 -1.08
CA ASP A 36 11.54 -5.27 0.00
C ASP A 36 12.64 -4.23 -0.21
N LEU A 37 13.13 -4.10 -1.45
CA LEU A 37 14.10 -3.07 -1.84
C LEU A 37 13.50 -1.67 -1.72
N PHE A 38 12.28 -1.46 -2.23
CA PHE A 38 11.58 -0.19 -2.11
C PHE A 38 11.38 0.22 -0.64
N LEU A 39 11.02 -0.72 0.25
CA LEU A 39 10.87 -0.45 1.67
C LEU A 39 12.18 0.00 2.31
N ALA A 40 13.26 -0.76 2.07
CA ALA A 40 14.55 -0.51 2.69
C ALA A 40 15.20 0.78 2.19
N ASP A 41 15.19 0.99 0.87
CA ASP A 41 15.98 2.05 0.23
C ASP A 41 15.21 3.37 0.10
N ILE A 42 13.88 3.32 0.02
CA ILE A 42 13.05 4.50 -0.26
C ILE A 42 12.07 4.76 0.89
N ALA A 43 11.16 3.83 1.19
CA ALA A 43 10.02 4.10 2.05
C ALA A 43 10.42 4.38 3.51
N VAL A 44 11.29 3.56 4.09
CA VAL A 44 11.73 3.72 5.48
C VAL A 44 12.52 5.04 5.68
N PRO A 45 13.53 5.37 4.85
CA PRO A 45 14.20 6.66 4.95
C PRO A 45 13.25 7.85 4.80
N MET A 46 12.34 7.83 3.82
CA MET A 46 11.43 8.93 3.57
C MET A 46 10.40 9.11 4.69
N LEU A 47 9.85 8.03 5.26
CA LEU A 47 8.93 8.14 6.40
C LEU A 47 9.64 8.66 7.66
N LYS A 48 10.92 8.32 7.87
CA LYS A 48 11.73 8.90 8.97
C LYS A 48 11.93 10.40 8.78
N GLN A 49 12.22 10.85 7.56
CA GLN A 49 12.30 12.28 7.23
C GLN A 49 10.97 12.98 7.45
N ALA A 50 9.86 12.40 6.96
CA ALA A 50 8.51 12.93 7.18
C ALA A 50 8.18 13.05 8.68
N ALA A 51 8.51 12.03 9.49
CA ALA A 51 8.33 12.08 10.94
C ALA A 51 9.11 13.24 11.57
N SER A 52 10.37 13.43 11.19
CA SER A 52 11.21 14.54 11.67
C SER A 52 10.58 15.91 11.33
N ILE A 53 10.09 16.07 10.10
CA ILE A 53 9.46 17.32 9.63
C ILE A 53 8.17 17.62 10.42
N VAL A 54 7.28 16.63 10.55
CA VAL A 54 6.01 16.80 11.26
C VAL A 54 6.23 17.04 12.76
N ASN A 55 7.22 16.36 13.35
CA ASN A 55 7.56 16.56 14.76
C ASN A 55 8.16 17.94 15.03
N ALA A 56 8.98 18.46 14.11
CA ALA A 56 9.46 19.85 14.19
C ALA A 56 8.30 20.87 14.09
N GLY A 57 7.20 20.51 13.42
CA GLY A 57 5.96 21.28 13.35
C GLY A 57 5.03 21.13 14.55
N GLY A 58 5.44 20.42 15.62
CA GLY A 58 4.65 20.23 16.85
C GLY A 58 3.77 18.97 16.87
N GLY A 59 3.87 18.10 15.87
CA GLY A 59 3.29 16.75 15.93
C GLY A 59 4.12 15.80 16.80
N THR A 60 3.56 14.61 17.08
CA THR A 60 4.29 13.53 17.78
C THR A 60 4.06 12.20 17.06
N PHE A 61 4.93 11.90 16.11
CA PHE A 61 4.87 10.72 15.25
C PHE A 61 6.12 9.86 15.38
N VAL A 62 5.94 8.55 15.25
CA VAL A 62 7.01 7.54 15.25
C VAL A 62 6.91 6.67 14.01
N VAL A 63 8.06 6.22 13.51
CA VAL A 63 8.12 5.24 12.43
C VAL A 63 8.34 3.86 13.02
N ASN A 64 7.46 2.94 12.67
CA ASN A 64 7.56 1.51 12.98
C ASN A 64 7.70 0.74 11.67
N THR A 65 8.45 -0.36 11.69
CA THR A 65 8.59 -1.27 10.54
C THR A 65 8.10 -2.66 10.93
N PRO A 66 6.78 -2.89 10.98
CA PRO A 66 6.22 -4.23 11.09
C PRO A 66 6.67 -5.11 9.92
N ALA A 67 6.50 -6.42 10.03
CA ALA A 67 6.79 -7.31 8.91
C ALA A 67 6.06 -6.86 7.64
N ASP A 68 6.82 -6.70 6.55
CA ASP A 68 6.35 -6.33 5.21
C ASP A 68 5.63 -4.96 5.11
N THR A 69 5.75 -4.07 6.10
CA THR A 69 5.21 -2.70 6.00
C THR A 69 6.10 -1.66 6.68
N VAL A 70 5.88 -0.39 6.35
CA VAL A 70 6.39 0.72 7.16
C VAL A 70 5.22 1.62 7.55
N ARG A 71 5.20 2.03 8.82
CA ARG A 71 4.09 2.78 9.41
C ARG A 71 4.59 4.02 10.14
N LEU A 72 4.02 5.17 9.82
CA LEU A 72 4.12 6.42 10.56
C LEU A 72 2.90 6.58 11.47
N SER A 73 3.05 6.50 12.78
CA SER A 73 1.94 6.50 13.75
C SER A 73 2.01 7.69 14.69
N ALA A 74 0.86 8.26 15.03
CA ALA A 74 0.75 9.25 16.11
C ALA A 74 0.92 8.57 17.47
N GLN A 75 1.77 9.11 18.36
CA GLN A 75 2.02 8.50 19.68
C GLN A 75 0.78 8.50 20.58
N HIS A 76 0.00 9.58 20.55
CA HIS A 76 -1.16 9.75 21.43
C HIS A 76 -2.47 9.22 20.83
N ALA A 77 -2.44 8.64 19.63
CA ALA A 77 -3.59 8.09 18.93
C ALA A 77 -3.13 6.97 18.00
N ALA A 78 -2.96 5.75 18.51
CA ALA A 78 -2.42 4.62 17.76
C ALA A 78 -3.24 4.24 16.51
N GLU A 79 -4.53 4.57 16.50
CA GLU A 79 -5.44 4.41 15.34
C GLU A 79 -5.19 5.44 14.24
N THR A 80 -4.42 6.51 14.52
CA THR A 80 -4.02 7.52 13.55
C THR A 80 -2.63 7.20 13.00
N TYR A 81 -2.59 6.71 11.75
CA TYR A 81 -1.35 6.31 11.11
C TYR A 81 -1.41 6.44 9.59
N LEU A 82 -0.24 6.53 8.98
CA LEU A 82 -0.01 6.23 7.58
C LEU A 82 0.81 4.94 7.49
N GLU A 83 0.38 3.99 6.69
CA GLU A 83 1.09 2.74 6.43
C GLU A 83 1.35 2.57 4.94
N ILE A 84 2.57 2.16 4.58
CA ILE A 84 2.92 1.74 3.23
C ILE A 84 2.95 0.21 3.21
N ALA A 85 2.19 -0.37 2.27
CA ALA A 85 1.98 -1.81 2.17
C ALA A 85 1.98 -2.27 0.70
N LEU A 86 2.32 -3.53 0.46
CA LEU A 86 2.11 -4.17 -0.83
C LEU A 86 0.72 -4.80 -0.88
N ASP A 87 -0.16 -4.30 -1.76
CA ASP A 87 -1.40 -4.99 -2.08
C ASP A 87 -1.15 -6.06 -3.15
N ARG A 88 -1.66 -7.26 -2.89
CA ARG A 88 -1.56 -8.45 -3.77
C ARG A 88 -2.94 -8.95 -4.22
N SER A 89 -4.01 -8.27 -3.79
CA SER A 89 -5.40 -8.65 -4.04
C SER A 89 -5.78 -8.46 -5.52
N GLY A 90 -5.26 -7.39 -6.14
CA GLY A 90 -5.44 -7.05 -7.54
C GLY A 90 -4.80 -8.02 -8.53
N ILE A 91 -5.04 -7.77 -9.83
CA ILE A 91 -4.46 -8.55 -10.94
C ILE A 91 -2.94 -8.43 -10.91
N GLU A 92 -2.45 -7.20 -10.73
CA GLU A 92 -1.04 -6.90 -10.52
C GLU A 92 -0.82 -6.40 -9.09
N PRO A 93 0.27 -6.81 -8.42
CA PRO A 93 0.61 -6.26 -7.11
C PRO A 93 1.01 -4.79 -7.21
N GLU A 94 0.45 -3.96 -6.34
CA GLU A 94 0.70 -2.51 -6.30
C GLU A 94 1.09 -2.08 -4.88
N VAL A 95 1.93 -1.05 -4.76
CA VAL A 95 2.20 -0.44 -3.46
C VAL A 95 1.12 0.57 -3.13
N VAL A 96 0.49 0.38 -1.97
CA VAL A 96 -0.58 1.23 -1.46
C VAL A 96 -0.12 1.96 -0.22
N GLY A 97 -0.62 3.19 -0.06
CA GLY A 97 -0.57 3.90 1.19
C GLY A 97 -1.96 3.90 1.85
N ARG A 98 -2.01 3.52 3.12
CA ARG A 98 -3.20 3.47 3.97
C ARG A 98 -3.13 4.58 4.99
N VAL A 99 -4.07 5.50 4.93
CA VAL A 99 -4.26 6.53 5.96
C VAL A 99 -5.42 6.11 6.84
N SER A 100 -5.13 5.92 8.12
CA SER A 100 -6.12 5.64 9.16
C SER A 100 -6.22 6.84 10.08
N LEU A 101 -7.44 7.29 10.36
CA LEU A 101 -7.73 8.45 11.21
C LEU A 101 -8.76 8.06 12.28
N ALA A 102 -8.43 8.31 13.54
CA ALA A 102 -9.39 8.17 14.64
C ALA A 102 -10.41 9.32 14.62
N ARG A 103 -11.71 9.00 14.66
CA ARG A 103 -12.82 9.95 14.79
C ARG A 103 -13.54 9.81 16.13
N GLY A 104 -12.81 9.90 17.24
CA GLY A 104 -13.40 9.89 18.59
C GLY A 104 -14.38 8.72 18.80
N ARG A 105 -15.65 9.02 19.13
CA ARG A 105 -16.70 8.00 19.31
C ARG A 105 -17.22 7.35 18.02
N GLN A 106 -16.91 7.92 16.85
CA GLN A 106 -17.42 7.44 15.56
C GLN A 106 -16.54 6.36 14.92
N GLY A 107 -15.45 5.96 15.60
CA GLY A 107 -14.56 4.89 15.13
C GLY A 107 -13.41 5.40 14.26
N VAL A 108 -12.98 4.58 13.30
CA VAL A 108 -11.80 4.83 12.47
C VAL A 108 -12.21 4.97 11.00
N ILE A 109 -11.64 5.95 10.30
CA ILE A 109 -11.75 6.06 8.84
C ILE A 109 -10.43 5.61 8.23
N VAL A 110 -10.52 4.69 7.27
CA VAL A 110 -9.38 4.20 6.50
C VAL A 110 -9.55 4.60 5.03
N ASP A 111 -8.54 5.25 4.47
CA ASP A 111 -8.41 5.60 3.05
C ASP A 111 -7.17 4.89 2.51
N GLU A 112 -7.37 3.97 1.56
CA GLU A 112 -6.29 3.20 0.92
C GLU A 112 -6.20 3.59 -0.54
N ARG A 113 -4.99 3.94 -1.00
CA ARG A 113 -4.74 4.35 -2.39
C ARG A 113 -3.37 3.88 -2.88
N PRO A 114 -3.23 3.54 -4.17
CA PRO A 114 -1.92 3.31 -4.77
C PRO A 114 -1.01 4.53 -4.62
N ILE A 115 0.29 4.30 -4.37
CA ILE A 115 1.30 5.37 -4.36
C ILE A 115 1.49 5.94 -5.77
N ALA A 116 1.58 5.05 -6.76
CA ALA A 116 1.61 5.40 -8.18
C ALA A 116 0.78 4.38 -8.96
N GLN A 117 -0.38 4.82 -9.45
CA GLN A 117 -1.35 3.93 -10.11
C GLN A 117 -0.78 3.35 -11.42
N GLY A 118 -0.90 2.04 -11.59
CA GLY A 118 -0.45 1.34 -12.80
C GLY A 118 1.08 1.31 -12.99
N ARG A 119 1.84 1.72 -11.97
CA ARG A 119 3.31 1.70 -12.01
C ARG A 119 3.82 0.43 -11.32
N PRO A 120 4.65 -0.38 -11.99
CA PRO A 120 5.22 -1.56 -11.36
C PRO A 120 6.03 -1.20 -10.12
N VAL A 121 5.96 -2.05 -9.09
CA VAL A 121 6.69 -1.85 -7.81
C VAL A 121 8.18 -1.56 -8.02
N ALA A 122 8.82 -2.28 -8.95
CA ALA A 122 10.24 -2.13 -9.26
C ALA A 122 10.64 -0.79 -9.90
N GLN A 123 9.65 0.01 -10.33
CA GLN A 123 9.88 1.31 -10.97
C GLN A 123 9.45 2.47 -10.09
N LEU A 124 9.03 2.21 -8.85
CA LEU A 124 8.69 3.25 -7.89
C LEU A 124 9.95 4.00 -7.47
N THR A 125 9.81 5.32 -7.36
CA THR A 125 10.89 6.25 -7.04
C THR A 125 10.59 7.03 -5.76
N GLU A 126 11.60 7.74 -5.27
CA GLU A 126 11.41 8.71 -4.18
C GLU A 126 10.36 9.77 -4.55
N ASP A 127 10.35 10.24 -5.80
CA ASP A 127 9.40 11.26 -6.26
C ASP A 127 7.95 10.76 -6.21
N ASP A 128 7.71 9.51 -6.59
CA ASP A 128 6.37 8.89 -6.51
C ASP A 128 5.88 8.85 -5.06
N LEU A 129 6.75 8.44 -4.12
CA LEU A 129 6.42 8.42 -2.70
C LEU A 129 6.28 9.84 -2.14
N ALA A 130 7.13 10.79 -2.55
CA ALA A 130 7.06 12.18 -2.10
C ALA A 130 5.73 12.81 -2.50
N ALA A 131 5.31 12.63 -3.76
CA ALA A 131 4.03 13.11 -4.26
C ALA A 131 2.86 12.56 -3.44
N TYR A 132 2.90 11.27 -3.10
CA TYR A 132 1.92 10.66 -2.20
C TYR A 132 1.95 11.29 -0.79
N LEU A 133 3.12 11.38 -0.16
CA LEU A 133 3.29 11.89 1.21
C LEU A 133 2.81 13.34 1.37
N VAL A 134 3.04 14.20 0.37
CA VAL A 134 2.57 15.60 0.38
C VAL A 134 1.05 15.69 0.53
N THR A 135 0.31 14.71 0.00
CA THR A 135 -1.15 14.67 0.12
C THR A 135 -1.65 13.91 1.36
N ALA A 136 -0.89 12.90 1.82
CA ALA A 136 -1.30 12.01 2.88
C ALA A 136 -0.94 12.54 4.29
N VAL A 137 0.28 13.06 4.47
CA VAL A 137 0.79 13.50 5.77
C VAL A 137 -0.06 14.61 6.40
N PRO A 138 -0.52 15.65 5.67
CA PRO A 138 -1.37 16.68 6.26
C PRO A 138 -2.65 16.14 6.89
N LYS A 139 -3.22 15.05 6.35
CA LYS A 139 -4.42 14.41 6.90
C LYS A 139 -4.21 13.86 8.31
N LEU A 140 -2.97 13.48 8.66
CA LEU A 140 -2.64 12.96 9.99
C LEU A 140 -2.52 14.05 11.05
N VAL A 141 -2.16 15.28 10.62
CA VAL A 141 -1.86 16.40 11.52
C VAL A 141 -3.09 17.27 11.74
N VAL A 142 -3.88 17.49 10.69
CA VAL A 142 -5.10 18.30 10.77
C VAL A 142 -6.21 17.46 11.40
N LYS A 143 -6.59 17.79 12.63
CA LYS A 143 -7.78 17.22 13.28
C LYS A 143 -9.03 17.65 12.49
N ILE A 144 -9.76 16.68 11.95
CA ILE A 144 -11.09 16.88 11.35
C ILE A 144 -12.14 16.90 12.45
#